data_AF-A0A2M7M611-F1
#
_entry.id   AF-A0A2M7M611-F1
#
_cell.length_a   1.000
_cell.length_b   1.000
_cell.length_c   1.000
_cell.angle_alpha   90.00
_cell.angle_beta   90.00
_cell.angle_gamma   90.00
#
_symmetry.space_group_name_H-M   'P 1'
#
loop_
_entity.id
_entity.type
_entity.pdbx_description
1 polymer ?
#
loop_
_entity_poly.entity_id
_entity_poly.type
_entity_poly.pdbx_seq_one_letter_code
_entity_poly.pdbx_strand_id
1 'polypeptide(L)'
;MIFRAIAIMLAVSFISGCGSYETKSVIEEQKSYLSFSDSLKDADYKVNNSGWYKIEKTGVDEIYQIQTGKIHLQVRKNGKIIINRELLVSNGAVRNIEGP
;
A
#
# COMPACT_ATOMS: atom_id res chain seq x y z
N MET A 1 -55.68 -18.37 -31.87
CA MET A 1 -54.21 -18.59 -31.92
C MET A 1 -53.40 -17.31 -31.66
N ILE A 2 -53.82 -16.15 -32.18
CA ILE A 2 -53.17 -14.83 -31.98
C ILE A 2 -53.00 -14.41 -30.50
N PHE A 3 -53.99 -14.61 -29.63
CA PHE A 3 -53.88 -14.25 -28.21
C PHE A 3 -52.79 -15.02 -27.45
N ARG A 4 -52.54 -16.29 -27.82
CA ARG A 4 -51.45 -17.10 -27.22
C ARG A 4 -50.08 -16.61 -27.69
N ALA A 5 -49.97 -16.15 -28.93
CA ALA A 5 -48.73 -15.61 -29.47
C ALA A 5 -48.35 -14.26 -28.82
N ILE A 6 -49.34 -13.40 -28.54
CA ILE A 6 -49.12 -12.11 -27.86
C ILE A 6 -48.64 -12.32 -26.41
N ALA A 7 -49.24 -13.27 -25.69
CA ALA A 7 -48.84 -13.58 -24.32
C ALA A 7 -47.40 -14.12 -24.22
N ILE A 8 -46.96 -14.90 -25.21
CA ILE A 8 -45.59 -15.41 -25.28
C ILE A 8 -44.60 -14.29 -25.60
N MET A 9 -44.95 -13.36 -26.50
CA MET A 9 -44.09 -12.23 -26.85
C MET A 9 -43.86 -11.28 -25.66
N LEU A 10 -44.87 -11.10 -24.80
CA LEU A 10 -44.77 -10.26 -23.60
C LEU A 10 -43.96 -10.89 -22.46
N ALA A 11 -43.84 -12.21 -22.42
CA ALA A 11 -43.11 -12.92 -21.38
C ALA A 11 -41.58 -12.89 -21.59
N VAL A 12 -41.11 -12.76 -22.84
CA VAL A 12 -39.67 -12.78 -23.17
C VAL A 12 -38.98 -11.45 -22.83
N SER A 13 -39.73 -10.34 -22.69
CA SER A 13 -39.17 -9.01 -22.37
C SER A 13 -38.71 -8.83 -20.91
N PHE A 14 -38.93 -9.80 -20.03
CA PHE A 14 -38.55 -9.71 -18.60
C PHE A 14 -37.18 -10.32 -18.26
N ILE A 15 -36.46 -10.91 -19.21
CA ILE A 15 -35.21 -11.66 -18.94
C ILE A 15 -33.95 -10.81 -19.19
N SER A 16 -34.07 -9.63 -19.81
CA SER A 16 -32.93 -8.75 -20.11
C SER A 16 -32.71 -7.73 -19.00
N GLY A 17 -32.06 -8.11 -17.91
CA GLY A 17 -31.75 -7.14 -16.86
C GLY A 17 -31.11 -7.64 -15.57
N CYS A 18 -30.23 -8.65 -15.62
CA CYS A 18 -29.37 -8.95 -14.47
C CYS A 18 -27.91 -8.98 -14.92
N GLY A 19 -27.41 -7.83 -15.39
CA GLY A 19 -25.97 -7.62 -15.53
C GLY A 19 -25.37 -7.53 -14.14
N SER A 20 -24.84 -8.64 -13.64
CA SER A 20 -23.95 -8.61 -12.49
C SER A 20 -22.69 -7.85 -12.92
N TYR A 21 -22.64 -6.57 -12.54
CA TYR A 21 -21.38 -5.86 -12.56
C TYR A 21 -20.52 -6.51 -11.48
N GLU A 22 -19.54 -7.31 -11.88
CA GLU A 22 -18.44 -7.59 -10.98
C GLU A 22 -17.73 -6.26 -10.78
N THR A 23 -18.06 -5.57 -9.68
CA THR A 23 -17.26 -4.45 -9.21
C THR A 23 -15.90 -5.02 -8.86
N LYS A 24 -14.99 -5.07 -9.84
CA LYS A 24 -13.57 -5.21 -9.56
C LYS A 24 -13.17 -3.94 -8.84
N SER A 25 -13.29 -3.96 -7.52
CA SER A 25 -12.68 -2.94 -6.66
C SER A 25 -11.19 -2.99 -6.98
N VAL A 26 -10.72 -2.02 -7.75
CA VAL A 26 -9.29 -1.74 -7.90
C VAL A 26 -8.87 -1.28 -6.51
N ILE A 27 -8.39 -2.22 -5.69
CA ILE A 27 -7.77 -1.89 -4.42
C ILE A 27 -6.48 -1.18 -4.81
N GLU A 28 -6.48 0.15 -4.75
CA GLU A 28 -5.24 0.91 -4.87
C GLU A 28 -4.24 0.38 -3.85
N GLU A 29 -3.02 0.10 -4.30
CA GLU A 29 -1.95 -0.29 -3.40
C GLU A 29 -1.74 0.82 -2.36
N GLN A 30 -2.01 0.51 -1.10
CA GLN A 30 -1.86 1.47 0.00
C GLN A 30 -0.39 1.78 0.22
N LYS A 31 0.02 3.02 -0.06
CA LYS A 31 1.40 3.49 0.06
C LYS A 31 1.60 4.25 1.35
N SER A 32 2.71 3.98 2.01
CA SER A 32 3.20 4.68 3.20
C SER A 32 4.63 5.15 2.96
N TYR A 33 5.14 6.02 3.82
CA TYR A 33 6.44 6.65 3.60
C TYR A 33 7.29 6.70 4.88
N LEU A 34 8.60 6.57 4.71
CA LEU A 34 9.62 6.86 5.74
C LEU A 34 10.42 8.09 5.31
N SER A 35 10.76 8.95 6.26
CA SER A 35 11.82 9.94 6.11
C SER A 35 12.88 9.70 7.17
N PHE A 36 14.13 10.08 6.90
CA PHE A 36 15.25 9.85 7.82
C PHE A 36 15.90 11.18 8.18
N SER A 37 16.13 11.39 9.48
CA SER A 37 16.89 12.53 9.96
C SER A 37 18.36 12.48 9.52
N ASP A 38 19.03 13.64 9.52
CA ASP A 38 20.45 13.75 9.12
C ASP A 38 21.40 12.92 9.99
N SER A 39 21.02 12.61 11.24
CA SER A 39 21.79 11.70 12.12
C SER A 39 22.00 10.31 11.50
N LEU A 40 21.10 9.90 10.61
CA LEU A 40 21.10 8.61 9.91
C LEU A 40 21.73 8.68 8.52
N LYS A 41 22.34 9.80 8.15
CA LYS A 41 23.11 9.88 6.90
C LYS A 41 24.17 8.78 6.82
N ASP A 42 24.33 8.20 5.62
CA ASP A 42 25.23 7.08 5.31
C ASP A 42 24.92 5.76 6.06
N ALA A 43 23.76 5.65 6.70
CA ALA A 43 23.28 4.36 7.24
C ALA A 43 22.58 3.55 6.14
N ASP A 44 22.41 2.24 6.41
CA ASP A 44 21.52 1.39 5.64
C ASP A 44 20.26 1.10 6.46
N TYR A 45 19.13 0.97 5.78
CA TYR A 45 17.86 0.55 6.38
C TYR A 45 17.32 -0.72 5.71
N LYS A 46 16.46 -1.42 6.43
CA LYS A 46 15.75 -2.60 5.97
C LYS A 46 14.34 -2.59 6.56
N VAL A 47 13.36 -3.01 5.77
CA VAL A 47 11.95 -3.07 6.17
C VAL A 47 11.43 -4.50 6.00
N ASN A 48 10.93 -5.09 7.07
CA ASN A 48 10.49 -6.49 7.10
C ASN A 48 11.61 -7.44 6.67
N ASN A 49 11.34 -8.31 5.69
CA ASN A 49 12.31 -9.27 5.16
C ASN A 49 12.97 -8.80 3.86
N SER A 50 12.99 -7.48 3.61
CA SER A 50 13.66 -6.91 2.43
C SER A 50 15.19 -6.92 2.57
N GLY A 51 15.87 -6.53 1.49
CA GLY A 51 17.31 -6.30 1.50
C GLY A 51 17.70 -5.06 2.31
N TRP A 52 19.01 -4.84 2.45
CA TRP A 52 19.53 -3.58 2.98
C TRP A 52 19.59 -2.54 1.86
N TYR A 53 19.07 -1.35 2.14
CA TYR A 53 19.07 -0.19 1.23
C TYR A 53 19.84 0.95 1.86
N LYS A 54 20.65 1.64 1.06
CA LYS A 54 21.38 2.82 1.53
C LYS A 54 20.41 3.99 1.71
N ILE A 55 20.57 4.75 2.79
CA ILE A 55 19.91 6.06 2.94
C ILE A 55 20.70 7.06 2.10
N GLU A 56 20.21 7.32 0.89
CA GLU A 56 20.86 8.24 -0.07
C GLU A 56 20.60 9.71 0.27
N LYS A 57 19.41 9.98 0.80
CA LYS A 57 18.92 11.31 1.11
C LYS A 57 18.24 11.35 2.47
N THR A 58 18.39 12.48 3.16
CA THR A 58 17.86 12.75 4.51
C THR A 58 17.10 14.07 4.52
N GLY A 59 16.23 14.25 5.50
CA GLY A 59 15.35 15.41 5.61
C GLY A 59 13.87 15.03 5.50
N VAL A 60 12.99 15.95 5.92
CA VAL A 60 11.54 15.71 5.98
C VAL A 60 10.88 15.54 4.61
N ASP A 61 11.48 16.13 3.57
CA ASP A 61 10.99 16.08 2.19
C ASP A 61 11.52 14.87 1.41
N GLU A 62 12.50 14.15 1.96
CA GLU A 62 13.15 13.01 1.32
C GLU A 62 12.53 11.71 1.83
N ILE A 63 11.59 11.19 1.03
CA ILE A 63 10.71 10.09 1.42
C ILE A 63 10.99 8.79 0.67
N TYR A 64 10.87 7.67 1.38
CA TYR A 64 11.03 6.32 0.86
C TYR A 64 9.70 5.58 0.97
N GLN A 65 9.19 5.10 -0.17
CA GLN A 65 7.91 4.39 -0.23
C GLN A 65 8.02 3.00 0.40
N ILE A 66 7.05 2.66 1.24
CA ILE A 66 6.91 1.36 1.90
C ILE A 66 5.46 0.88 1.85
N GLN A 67 5.24 -0.40 2.13
CA GLN A 67 3.90 -0.93 2.32
C GLN A 67 3.28 -0.38 3.61
N THR A 68 1.97 -0.14 3.55
CA THR A 68 1.16 0.26 4.70
C THR A 68 0.98 -0.91 5.67
N GLY A 69 0.84 -0.62 6.96
CA GLY A 69 0.55 -1.58 8.02
C GLY A 69 1.64 -1.67 9.07
N LYS A 70 1.74 -2.85 9.70
CA LYS A 70 2.77 -3.15 10.68
C LYS A 70 4.05 -3.52 9.94
N ILE A 71 5.12 -2.78 10.21
CA ILE A 71 6.44 -3.03 9.64
C ILE A 71 7.50 -3.25 10.73
N HIS A 72 8.55 -3.98 10.39
CA HIS A 72 9.76 -4.11 11.19
C HIS A 72 10.88 -3.31 10.53
N LEU A 73 11.31 -2.21 11.17
CA LEU A 73 12.38 -1.35 10.67
C LEU A 73 13.68 -1.66 11.39
N GLN A 74 14.73 -1.91 10.60
CA GLN A 74 16.11 -1.99 11.09
C GLN A 74 16.94 -0.92 10.39
N VAL A 75 17.77 -0.21 11.15
CA VAL A 75 18.77 0.73 10.61
C VAL A 75 20.12 0.35 11.18
N ARG A 76 21.13 0.26 10.31
CA ARG A 76 22.52 0.00 10.69
C ARG A 76 23.43 1.11 10.19
N LYS A 77 24.43 1.45 11.00
CA LYS A 77 25.48 2.40 10.64
C LYS A 77 26.81 1.78 11.02
N ASN A 78 27.78 1.79 10.10
CA ASN A 78 29.09 1.17 10.28
C ASN A 78 29.01 -0.31 10.70
N GLY A 79 28.09 -1.07 10.10
CA GLY A 79 27.89 -2.50 10.37
C GLY A 79 27.13 -2.82 11.68
N LYS A 80 26.81 -1.82 12.52
CA LYS A 80 26.07 -2.02 13.78
C LYS A 80 24.61 -1.59 13.64
N ILE A 81 23.69 -2.42 14.12
CA ILE A 81 22.27 -2.07 14.23
C ILE A 81 22.09 -0.98 15.30
N ILE A 82 21.57 0.18 14.90
CA ILE A 82 21.31 1.34 15.78
C ILE A 82 19.82 1.58 16.00
N ILE A 83 18.95 1.07 15.11
CA ILE A 83 17.49 1.08 15.27
C ILE A 83 16.97 -0.32 14.94
N ASN A 84 16.07 -0.83 15.78
CA ASN A 84 15.41 -2.11 15.59
C ASN A 84 14.03 -2.06 16.27
N ARG A 85 12.97 -1.74 15.52
CA ARG A 85 11.63 -1.52 16.10
C ARG A 85 10.51 -1.87 15.14
N GLU A 86 9.35 -2.17 15.71
CA GLU A 86 8.10 -2.28 14.96
C GLU A 86 7.44 -0.90 14.82
N LEU A 87 6.89 -0.59 13.65
CA LEU A 87 6.16 0.65 13.37
C LEU A 87 4.81 0.33 12.75
N LEU A 88 3.81 1.12 13.13
CA LEU A 88 2.50 1.14 12.46
C LEU A 88 2.44 2.37 11.55
N VAL A 89 2.26 2.11 10.27
CA VAL A 89 2.22 3.13 9.21
C VAL A 89 0.86 3.03 8.52
N SER A 90 0.13 4.14 8.50
CA SER A 90 -1.18 4.24 7.87
C SER A 90 -1.03 4.74 6.43
N ASN A 91 -2.03 4.45 5.58
CA ASN A 91 -2.01 4.89 4.18
C ASN A 91 -1.79 6.41 4.07
N GLY A 92 -0.86 6.83 3.22
CA GLY A 92 -0.46 8.22 3.01
C GLY A 92 0.39 8.83 4.13
N ALA A 93 0.66 8.11 5.23
CA ALA A 93 1.43 8.66 6.34
C ALA A 93 2.94 8.65 6.06
N VAL A 94 3.61 9.71 6.52
CA VAL A 94 5.07 9.79 6.58
C VAL A 94 5.53 9.56 8.02
N ARG A 95 6.48 8.65 8.23
CA ARG A 95 7.13 8.44 9.53
C ARG A 95 8.56 8.94 9.47
N ASN A 96 8.85 9.99 10.25
CA ASN A 96 10.21 10.43 10.46
C ASN A 96 10.96 9.48 11.40
N ILE A 97 12.16 9.06 10.99
CA ILE A 97 13.04 8.19 11.74
C ILE A 97 14.23 9.00 12.23
N GLU A 98 14.28 9.17 13.54
CA GLU A 98 15.37 9.84 14.24
C GLU A 98 16.40 8.83 14.71
N GLY A 99 17.68 9.20 14.60
CA GLY A 99 18.78 8.42 15.14
C GLY A 99 18.92 8.58 16.66
N PRO A 100 19.76 7.73 17.29
CA PRO A 100 20.12 7.87 18.70
C PRO A 100 20.93 9.15 18.97
#